data_AF-A0A7V6VUW1-F1
#
_entry.id   AF-A0A7V6VUW1-F1
#
_cell.length_a   1.000
_cell.length_b   1.000
_cell.length_c   1.000
_cell.angle_alpha   90.00
_cell.angle_beta   90.00
_cell.angle_gamma   90.00
#
_symmetry.space_group_name_H-M   'P 1'
#
loop_
_entity.id
_entity.type
_entity.pdbx_description
1 polymer ?
#
loop_
_entity_poly.entity_id
_entity_poly.type
_entity_poly.pdbx_seq_one_letter_code
_entity_poly.pdbx_strand_id
1 'polypeptide(L)'
;MDYTNAPVKNKANVFDWDRVISKYAKLDSMPRELPVSVSERERILSVYNRAIDQIRTDNTDVAMIALEKVSVRWPHFIEASSLYGLLLAKTQRFAEAEKQFEKVLLALPDADIAPAVNEWRKEARQERIREEARDSSRRRREHKLLPVRASLASSGILQRAADEDGTGRVQMASKREQEEVLRSGGDYAQGSSSARTGTTKLFQVAIIAVIVASILFLIFYFVIRPSIVANENRRERLEWLEAALSERAGENESIGEILDAYRKAFGELDVNAAELVE
;
A
#
# COMPACT_ATOMS: atom_id res chain seq x y z
N MET A 1 35.32 26.20 -39.63
CA MET A 1 35.19 24.93 -38.88
C MET A 1 34.39 25.25 -37.63
N ASP A 2 33.07 25.19 -37.72
CA ASP A 2 32.16 25.41 -36.58
C ASP A 2 31.75 24.06 -36.03
N TYR A 3 32.18 23.77 -34.80
CA TYR A 3 31.68 22.64 -34.03
C TYR A 3 30.32 23.02 -33.45
N THR A 4 29.26 22.69 -34.17
CA THR A 4 27.90 22.69 -33.61
C THR A 4 27.82 21.56 -32.58
N ASN A 5 27.87 21.93 -31.30
CA ASN A 5 27.51 21.06 -30.19
C ASN A 5 26.04 20.64 -30.34
N ALA A 6 25.83 19.44 -30.90
CA ALA A 6 24.54 18.79 -30.85
C ALA A 6 24.15 18.53 -29.39
N PRO A 7 22.89 18.77 -28.99
CA PRO A 7 22.46 18.53 -27.63
C PRO A 7 22.55 17.04 -27.32
N VAL A 8 23.42 16.70 -26.37
CA VAL A 8 23.48 15.38 -25.75
C VAL A 8 22.08 15.07 -25.21
N LYS A 9 21.40 14.08 -25.81
CA LYS A 9 20.11 13.55 -25.31
C LYS A 9 20.32 12.97 -23.91
N ASN A 10 20.12 13.83 -22.91
CA ASN A 10 20.43 13.57 -21.51
C ASN A 10 19.28 12.79 -20.86
N LYS A 11 19.63 11.72 -20.14
CA LYS A 11 18.88 10.96 -19.10
C LYS A 11 17.37 10.76 -19.35
N ALA A 12 16.98 9.49 -19.49
CA ALA A 12 15.61 8.98 -19.50
C ALA A 12 14.63 9.89 -18.78
N ASN A 13 13.52 10.23 -19.44
CA ASN A 13 12.41 11.07 -18.98
C ASN A 13 11.98 10.72 -17.53
N VAL A 14 12.68 11.24 -16.52
CA VAL A 14 12.36 11.03 -15.10
C VAL A 14 11.23 11.99 -14.79
N PHE A 15 10.14 11.46 -14.24
CA PHE A 15 8.99 12.27 -13.87
C PHE A 15 9.39 13.32 -12.81
N ASP A 16 9.11 14.59 -13.09
CA ASP A 16 9.47 15.71 -12.22
C ASP A 16 8.40 15.91 -11.14
N TRP A 17 8.58 15.19 -10.02
CA TRP A 17 7.68 15.26 -8.87
C TRP A 17 7.64 16.67 -8.25
N ASP A 18 8.79 17.36 -8.19
CA ASP A 18 8.89 18.71 -7.61
C ASP A 18 8.06 19.72 -8.41
N ARG A 19 8.07 19.62 -9.75
CA ARG A 19 7.21 20.46 -10.59
C ARG A 19 5.73 20.25 -10.30
N VAL A 20 5.28 19.01 -10.06
CA VAL A 20 3.87 18.75 -9.72
C VAL A 20 3.54 19.30 -8.34
N ILE A 21 4.40 19.06 -7.35
CA ILE A 21 4.25 19.56 -5.98
C ILE A 21 4.18 21.08 -5.94
N SER A 22 4.97 21.78 -6.78
CA SER A 22 5.00 23.25 -6.83
C SER A 22 3.66 23.90 -7.20
N LYS A 23 2.75 23.14 -7.83
CA LYS A 23 1.39 23.61 -8.16
C LYS A 23 0.49 23.72 -6.94
N TYR A 24 0.83 23.05 -5.84
CA TYR A 24 0.03 23.11 -4.62
C TYR A 24 0.25 24.44 -3.90
N ALA A 25 -0.87 25.09 -3.59
CA ALA A 25 -0.90 26.36 -2.88
C ALA A 25 -1.63 26.20 -1.54
N LYS A 26 -1.48 27.25 -0.71
CA LYS A 26 -2.28 27.39 0.50
C LYS A 26 -3.73 27.60 0.12
N LEU A 27 -4.62 27.11 0.97
CA LEU A 27 -6.07 27.27 0.82
C LEU A 27 -6.58 28.31 1.82
N ASP A 28 -7.45 29.21 1.37
CA ASP A 28 -8.13 30.19 2.22
C ASP A 28 -9.34 29.58 2.94
N SER A 29 -10.00 28.60 2.32
CA SER A 29 -11.12 27.87 2.89
C SER A 29 -11.09 26.39 2.47
N MET A 30 -11.55 25.50 3.34
CA MET A 30 -11.69 24.08 3.02
C MET A 30 -12.77 23.85 1.95
N PRO A 31 -12.62 22.86 1.06
CA PRO A 31 -13.68 22.42 0.16
C PRO A 31 -14.96 22.10 0.95
N ARG A 32 -16.13 22.49 0.42
CA ARG A 32 -17.43 22.41 1.13
C ARG A 32 -17.90 20.97 1.41
N GLU A 33 -17.22 19.98 0.85
CA GLU A 33 -17.66 18.58 0.81
C GLU A 33 -17.31 17.78 2.07
N LEU A 34 -16.56 18.35 3.02
CA LEU A 34 -16.12 17.66 4.22
C LEU A 34 -17.08 17.89 5.41
N PRO A 35 -17.75 16.85 5.93
CA PRO A 35 -18.71 16.95 7.04
C PRO A 35 -17.99 17.04 8.40
N VAL A 36 -17.26 18.13 8.62
CA VAL A 36 -16.53 18.43 9.86
C VAL A 36 -17.09 19.66 10.57
N SER A 37 -16.82 19.79 11.86
CA SER A 37 -17.14 21.01 12.61
C SER A 37 -16.31 22.21 12.11
N VAL A 38 -16.79 23.44 12.37
CA VAL A 38 -16.09 24.67 11.95
C VAL A 38 -14.68 24.76 12.57
N SER A 39 -14.57 24.47 13.87
CA SER A 39 -13.28 24.49 14.57
C SER A 39 -12.30 23.44 14.06
N GLU A 40 -12.81 22.29 13.62
CA GLU A 40 -11.98 21.22 13.07
C GLU A 40 -11.54 21.54 11.63
N ARG A 41 -12.40 22.19 10.83
CA ARG A 41 -12.02 22.71 9.51
C ARG A 41 -10.84 23.67 9.59
N GLU A 42 -10.86 24.62 10.53
CA GLU A 42 -9.76 25.58 10.73
C GLU A 42 -8.46 24.88 11.12
N ARG A 43 -8.54 23.87 12.00
CA ARG A 43 -7.37 23.08 12.39
C ARG A 43 -6.79 22.31 11.21
N ILE A 44 -7.61 21.63 10.42
CA ILE A 44 -7.18 20.87 9.24
C ILE A 44 -6.48 21.80 8.24
N LEU A 45 -7.12 22.93 7.94
CA LEU A 45 -6.61 23.93 7.00
C LEU A 45 -5.28 24.53 7.49
N SER A 46 -5.18 24.82 8.80
CA SER A 46 -3.93 25.27 9.41
C SER A 46 -2.81 24.24 9.28
N VAL A 47 -3.09 22.96 9.53
CA VAL A 47 -2.12 21.86 9.38
C VAL A 47 -1.66 21.72 7.93
N TYR A 48 -2.60 21.76 6.97
CA TYR A 48 -2.30 21.70 5.54
C TYR A 48 -1.45 22.88 5.08
N ASN A 49 -1.85 24.11 5.40
CA ASN A 49 -1.12 25.32 5.01
C ASN A 49 0.28 25.36 5.64
N ARG A 50 0.42 24.89 6.89
CA ARG A 50 1.72 24.72 7.52
C ARG A 50 2.55 23.67 6.80
N ALA A 51 1.98 22.55 6.35
CA ALA A 51 2.69 21.54 5.58
C ALA A 51 3.22 22.12 4.26
N ILE A 52 2.43 22.94 3.55
CA ILE A 52 2.88 23.67 2.35
C ILE A 52 4.10 24.55 2.65
N ASP A 53 4.10 25.29 3.77
CA ASP A 53 5.26 26.07 4.17
C ASP A 53 6.48 25.19 4.45
N GLN A 54 6.30 24.07 5.14
CA GLN A 54 7.40 23.14 5.43
C GLN A 54 7.99 22.54 4.14
N ILE A 55 7.16 22.22 3.13
CA ILE A 55 7.63 21.74 1.82
C ILE A 55 8.49 22.81 1.14
N ARG A 56 8.10 24.09 1.22
CA ARG A 56 8.83 25.21 0.63
C ARG A 56 10.16 25.50 1.33
N THR A 57 10.25 25.21 2.63
CA THR A 57 11.49 25.33 3.41
C THR A 57 12.30 24.04 3.43
N ASP A 58 12.02 23.09 2.53
CA ASP A 58 12.66 21.77 2.41
C ASP A 58 12.57 20.86 3.65
N ASN A 59 11.66 21.18 4.58
CA ASN A 59 11.34 20.35 5.74
C ASN A 59 10.29 19.29 5.38
N THR A 60 10.60 18.49 4.35
CA THR A 60 9.67 17.55 3.73
C THR A 60 9.17 16.48 4.72
N ASP A 61 10.02 15.99 5.64
CA ASP A 61 9.64 14.95 6.61
C ASP A 61 8.54 15.43 7.57
N VAL A 62 8.65 16.67 8.05
CA VAL A 62 7.64 17.27 8.94
C VAL A 62 6.32 17.46 8.21
N ALA A 63 6.39 17.89 6.95
CA ALA A 63 5.22 18.02 6.09
C ALA A 63 4.54 16.66 5.86
N MET A 64 5.32 15.60 5.60
CA MET A 64 4.81 14.25 5.42
C MET A 64 4.09 13.73 6.66
N ILE A 65 4.66 13.88 7.85
CA ILE A 65 4.02 13.46 9.11
C ILE A 65 2.69 14.20 9.34
N ALA A 66 2.68 15.51 9.05
CA ALA A 66 1.47 16.32 9.19
C ALA A 66 0.37 15.89 8.21
N LEU A 67 0.74 15.71 6.94
CA LEU A 67 -0.18 15.32 5.88
C LEU A 67 -0.68 13.89 6.01
N GLU A 68 0.16 12.96 6.48
CA GLU A 68 -0.24 11.57 6.75
C GLU A 68 -1.40 11.52 7.75
N LYS A 69 -1.28 12.25 8.86
CA LYS A 69 -2.34 12.32 9.89
C LYS A 69 -3.65 12.88 9.30
N VAL A 70 -3.53 13.87 8.42
CA VAL A 70 -4.69 14.47 7.77
C VAL A 70 -5.32 13.49 6.77
N SER A 71 -4.53 12.85 5.91
CA SER A 71 -5.03 11.92 4.89
C SER A 71 -5.66 10.67 5.49
N VAL A 72 -5.16 10.19 6.63
CA VAL A 72 -5.72 9.02 7.33
C VAL A 72 -7.07 9.37 7.97
N ARG A 73 -7.18 10.53 8.62
CA ARG A 73 -8.39 10.92 9.34
C ARG A 73 -9.46 11.52 8.43
N TRP A 74 -9.07 12.17 7.33
CA TRP A 74 -9.96 12.77 6.35
C TRP A 74 -9.57 12.36 4.93
N PRO A 75 -9.89 11.12 4.51
CA PRO A 75 -9.52 10.61 3.19
C PRO A 75 -10.10 11.43 2.04
N HIS A 76 -11.28 12.03 2.26
CA HIS A 76 -11.98 12.88 1.29
C HIS A 76 -11.33 14.26 1.11
N PHE A 77 -10.35 14.65 1.94
CA PHE A 77 -9.58 15.86 1.69
C PHE A 77 -8.51 15.59 0.63
N ILE A 78 -8.92 15.67 -0.64
CA ILE A 78 -8.14 15.21 -1.79
C ILE A 78 -6.81 15.97 -1.88
N GLU A 79 -6.79 17.29 -1.63
CA GLU A 79 -5.59 18.10 -1.74
C GLU A 79 -4.51 17.62 -0.78
N ALA A 80 -4.87 17.31 0.48
CA ALA A 80 -3.92 16.76 1.45
C ALA A 80 -3.49 15.34 1.10
N SER A 81 -4.43 14.47 0.75
CA SER A 81 -4.16 13.06 0.45
C SER A 81 -3.32 12.88 -0.83
N SER A 82 -3.59 13.65 -1.87
CA SER A 82 -2.81 13.65 -3.12
C SER A 82 -1.42 14.24 -2.92
N LEU A 83 -1.31 15.34 -2.17
CA LEU A 83 -0.02 15.94 -1.82
C LEU A 83 0.85 14.97 -1.01
N TYR A 84 0.25 14.24 -0.06
CA TYR A 84 0.96 13.20 0.69
C TYR A 84 1.51 12.10 -0.23
N GLY A 85 0.71 11.61 -1.17
CA GLY A 85 1.15 10.65 -2.19
C GLY A 85 2.32 11.16 -3.04
N LEU A 86 2.29 12.44 -3.42
CA LEU A 86 3.37 13.07 -4.18
C LEU A 86 4.66 13.19 -3.36
N LEU A 87 4.59 13.52 -2.06
CA LEU A 87 5.77 13.55 -1.19
C LEU A 87 6.37 12.16 -0.97
N LEU A 88 5.53 11.12 -0.87
CA LEU A 88 6.01 9.72 -0.85
C LEU A 88 6.75 9.38 -2.15
N ALA A 89 6.24 9.79 -3.30
CA ALA A 89 6.92 9.57 -4.58
C ALA A 89 8.25 10.36 -4.67
N LYS A 90 8.26 11.62 -4.23
CA LYS A 90 9.48 12.46 -4.16
C LYS A 90 10.58 11.82 -3.29
N THR A 91 10.19 11.21 -2.17
CA THR A 91 11.11 10.52 -1.24
C THR A 91 11.44 9.07 -1.67
N GLN A 92 11.14 8.70 -2.91
CA GLN A 92 11.39 7.36 -3.49
C GLN A 92 10.62 6.21 -2.81
N ARG A 93 9.59 6.52 -2.02
CA ARG A 93 8.68 5.53 -1.40
C ARG A 93 7.55 5.17 -2.38
N PHE A 94 7.92 4.71 -3.58
CA PHE A 94 6.99 4.55 -4.71
C PHE A 94 5.85 3.54 -4.44
N ALA A 95 6.12 2.46 -3.72
CA ALA A 95 5.10 1.46 -3.36
C ALA A 95 4.01 2.04 -2.44
N GLU A 96 4.40 2.95 -1.54
CA GLU A 96 3.46 3.62 -0.65
C GLU A 96 2.70 4.71 -1.40
N ALA A 97 3.39 5.47 -2.25
CA ALA A 97 2.77 6.47 -3.12
C ALA A 97 1.68 5.86 -4.01
N GLU A 98 1.97 4.72 -4.67
CA GLU A 98 1.02 3.98 -5.50
C GLU A 98 -0.27 3.64 -4.72
N LYS A 99 -0.12 3.10 -3.50
CA LYS A 99 -1.25 2.78 -2.62
C LYS A 99 -2.02 4.01 -2.16
N GLN A 100 -1.34 5.13 -1.88
CA GLN A 100 -2.03 6.36 -1.48
C GLN A 100 -2.82 6.96 -2.64
N PHE A 101 -2.28 6.97 -3.86
CA PHE A 101 -3.03 7.42 -5.03
C PHE A 101 -4.23 6.52 -5.32
N GLU A 102 -4.11 5.20 -5.13
CA GLU A 102 -5.25 4.29 -5.22
C GLU A 102 -6.35 4.63 -4.21
N LYS A 103 -5.99 4.91 -2.95
CA LYS A 103 -6.97 5.35 -1.94
C LYS A 103 -7.67 6.65 -2.33
N VAL A 104 -6.94 7.62 -2.90
CA VAL A 104 -7.51 8.89 -3.37
C VAL A 104 -8.53 8.63 -4.49
N LEU A 105 -8.19 7.80 -5.47
CA LEU A 105 -9.08 7.44 -6.58
C LEU A 105 -10.33 6.66 -6.11
N LEU A 106 -10.19 5.84 -5.07
CA LEU A 106 -11.32 5.13 -4.48
C LEU A 106 -12.23 6.06 -3.66
N ALA A 107 -11.66 7.06 -2.99
CA ALA A 107 -12.41 7.98 -2.16
C ALA A 107 -13.28 8.94 -2.99
N LEU A 108 -12.77 9.43 -4.12
CA LEU A 108 -13.50 10.28 -5.06
C LEU A 108 -13.09 9.97 -6.51
N PRO A 109 -13.77 9.02 -7.18
CA PRO A 109 -13.44 8.62 -8.55
C PRO A 109 -13.75 9.72 -9.59
N ASP A 110 -14.72 10.60 -9.30
CA ASP A 110 -15.21 11.62 -10.23
C ASP A 110 -14.60 13.01 -9.99
N ALA A 111 -13.58 13.13 -9.13
CA ALA A 111 -12.91 14.41 -8.90
C ALA A 111 -12.14 14.88 -10.14
N ASP A 112 -12.12 16.19 -10.40
CA ASP A 112 -11.40 16.79 -11.55
C ASP A 112 -9.91 16.39 -11.61
N ILE A 113 -9.32 16.12 -10.45
CA ILE A 113 -7.91 15.73 -10.33
C ILE A 113 -7.67 14.21 -10.52
N ALA A 114 -8.73 13.39 -10.54
CA ALA A 114 -8.65 11.94 -10.70
C ALA A 114 -7.82 11.48 -11.92
N PRO A 115 -7.96 12.06 -13.14
CA PRO A 115 -7.10 11.67 -14.27
C PRO A 115 -5.61 11.93 -13.97
N ALA A 116 -5.28 13.08 -13.38
CA ALA A 116 -3.91 13.42 -13.01
C ALA A 116 -3.36 12.49 -11.92
N VAL A 117 -4.16 12.17 -10.89
CA VAL A 117 -3.79 11.22 -9.85
C VAL A 117 -3.55 9.82 -10.42
N ASN A 118 -4.34 9.39 -11.40
CA ASN A 118 -4.14 8.11 -12.06
C ASN A 118 -2.84 8.08 -12.89
N GLU A 119 -2.46 9.19 -13.53
CA GLU A 119 -1.15 9.33 -14.18
C GLU A 119 -0.02 9.23 -13.16
N TRP A 120 -0.10 9.97 -12.05
CA TRP A 120 0.90 9.91 -10.97
C TRP A 120 1.04 8.50 -10.38
N ARG A 121 -0.08 7.79 -10.23
CA ARG A 121 -0.08 6.38 -9.81
C ARG A 121 0.68 5.49 -10.80
N LYS A 122 0.43 5.64 -12.10
CA LYS A 122 1.13 4.88 -13.15
C LYS A 122 2.63 5.17 -13.14
N GLU A 123 3.01 6.43 -12.99
CA GLU A 123 4.42 6.84 -12.92
C GLU A 123 5.11 6.30 -11.66
N ALA A 124 4.46 6.39 -10.49
CA ALA A 124 4.97 5.80 -9.25
C ALA A 124 5.16 4.27 -9.41
N ARG A 125 4.19 3.59 -10.01
CA ARG A 125 4.29 2.14 -10.30
C ARG A 125 5.46 1.84 -11.24
N GLN A 126 5.66 2.65 -12.26
CA GLN A 126 6.75 2.46 -13.21
C GLN A 126 8.12 2.68 -12.56
N GLU A 127 8.27 3.69 -11.72
CA GLU A 127 9.49 3.91 -10.94
C GLU A 127 9.76 2.79 -9.95
N ARG A 128 8.73 2.27 -9.25
CA ARG A 128 8.85 1.08 -8.40
C ARG A 128 9.42 -0.11 -9.16
N ILE A 129 8.89 -0.39 -10.36
CA ILE A 129 9.38 -1.50 -11.20
C ILE A 129 10.83 -1.26 -11.64
N ARG A 130 11.19 -0.01 -12.00
CA ARG A 130 12.58 0.35 -12.35
C ARG A 130 13.53 0.14 -11.17
N GLU A 131 13.11 0.50 -9.96
CA GLU A 131 13.89 0.32 -8.75
C GLU A 131 14.07 -1.16 -8.40
N GLU A 132 13.01 -1.96 -8.43
CA GLU A 132 13.06 -3.41 -8.21
C GLU A 132 13.96 -4.11 -9.26
N ALA A 133 13.91 -3.67 -10.52
CA ALA A 133 14.80 -4.17 -11.57
C ALA A 133 16.28 -3.81 -11.30
N ARG A 134 16.55 -2.61 -10.77
CA ARG A 134 17.91 -2.19 -10.38
C ARG A 134 18.42 -2.99 -9.19
N ASP A 135 17.58 -3.17 -8.16
CA ASP A 135 17.96 -3.92 -6.95
C ASP A 135 18.19 -5.40 -7.26
N SER A 136 17.30 -6.05 -8.01
CA SER A 136 17.49 -7.43 -8.46
C SER A 136 18.75 -7.60 -9.32
N SER A 137 19.07 -6.63 -10.18
CA SER A 137 20.32 -6.64 -10.95
C SER A 137 21.56 -6.49 -10.07
N ARG A 138 21.52 -5.61 -9.06
CA ARG A 138 22.59 -5.46 -8.07
C ARG A 138 22.81 -6.75 -7.30
N ARG A 139 21.75 -7.37 -6.77
CA ARG A 139 21.80 -8.66 -6.06
C ARG A 139 22.36 -9.79 -6.92
N ARG A 140 21.95 -9.88 -8.19
CA ARG A 140 22.51 -10.86 -9.15
C ARG A 140 24.00 -10.65 -9.37
N ARG A 141 24.44 -9.40 -9.53
CA ARG A 141 25.86 -9.08 -9.72
C ARG A 141 26.66 -9.41 -8.46
N GLU A 142 26.14 -9.06 -7.31
CA GLU A 142 26.75 -9.38 -6.02
C GLU A 142 26.88 -10.89 -5.83
N HIS A 143 25.82 -11.66 -6.08
CA HIS A 143 25.87 -13.12 -6.00
C HIS A 143 26.93 -13.74 -6.91
N LYS A 144 27.11 -13.23 -8.14
CA LYS A 144 28.18 -13.67 -9.04
C LYS A 144 29.58 -13.31 -8.54
N LEU A 145 29.70 -12.23 -7.77
CA LEU A 145 30.96 -11.76 -7.20
C LEU A 145 31.28 -12.44 -5.86
N LEU A 146 30.31 -13.06 -5.17
CA LEU A 146 30.54 -13.79 -3.91
C LEU A 146 31.66 -14.84 -3.98
N PRO A 147 31.71 -15.76 -4.97
CA PRO A 147 32.80 -16.74 -5.02
C PRO A 147 34.16 -16.09 -5.29
N VAL A 148 34.21 -15.02 -6.08
CA VAL A 148 35.44 -14.26 -6.36
C VAL A 148 35.90 -13.51 -5.11
N ARG A 149 34.97 -12.91 -4.35
CA ARG A 149 35.28 -12.27 -3.06
C ARG A 149 35.74 -13.29 -2.03
N ALA A 150 35.11 -14.46 -1.98
CA ALA A 150 35.50 -15.55 -1.09
C ALA A 150 36.91 -16.08 -1.41
N SER A 151 37.25 -16.23 -2.69
CA SER A 151 38.59 -16.66 -3.10
C SER A 151 39.67 -15.60 -2.88
N LEU A 152 39.34 -14.31 -3.08
CA LEU A 152 40.23 -13.17 -2.76
C LEU A 152 40.43 -12.99 -1.25
N ALA A 153 39.41 -13.30 -0.44
CA ALA A 153 39.52 -13.33 1.02
C ALA A 153 40.39 -14.50 1.49
N SER A 154 40.18 -15.71 0.95
CA SER A 154 40.97 -16.89 1.32
C SER A 154 42.44 -16.83 0.86
N SER A 155 42.72 -16.07 -0.20
CA SER A 155 44.09 -15.87 -0.71
C SER A 155 44.85 -14.73 -0.01
N GLY A 156 44.25 -14.07 0.99
CA GLY A 156 44.89 -12.96 1.73
C GLY A 156 45.06 -11.67 0.91
N ILE A 157 44.50 -11.60 -0.30
CA ILE A 157 44.65 -10.44 -1.21
C ILE A 157 43.84 -9.24 -0.70
N LEU A 158 42.67 -9.49 -0.08
CA LEU A 158 41.90 -8.43 0.58
C LEU A 158 42.54 -7.92 1.88
N GLN A 159 43.42 -8.72 2.50
CA GLN A 159 44.17 -8.34 3.69
C GLN A 159 45.24 -7.29 3.35
N ARG A 160 45.80 -7.37 2.14
CA ARG A 160 46.89 -6.49 1.68
C ARG A 160 46.43 -5.12 1.16
N ALA A 161 45.15 -4.99 0.77
CA ALA A 161 44.59 -3.71 0.30
C ALA A 161 44.01 -2.83 1.42
N ALA A 162 43.89 -3.36 2.64
CA ALA A 162 43.45 -2.61 3.82
C ALA A 162 44.61 -2.02 4.64
N ASP A 163 45.85 -2.33 4.28
CA ASP A 163 47.05 -2.10 5.11
C ASP A 163 47.96 -0.97 4.59
N GLU A 164 47.54 -0.15 3.61
CA GLU A 164 48.40 0.93 3.12
C GLU A 164 48.44 2.15 4.06
N ASP A 165 47.42 2.35 4.90
CA ASP A 165 47.41 3.40 5.94
C ASP A 165 46.87 2.87 7.28
N GLY A 166 47.78 2.35 8.10
CA GLY A 166 47.80 2.50 9.57
C GLY A 166 46.54 2.13 10.37
N THR A 167 46.65 1.02 11.11
CA THR A 167 45.91 0.66 12.34
C THR A 167 44.53 0.02 12.17
N GLY A 168 44.54 -1.27 11.86
CA GLY A 168 43.35 -2.10 12.03
C GLY A 168 43.71 -3.57 12.11
N ARG A 169 44.40 -3.99 13.17
CA ARG A 169 44.60 -5.43 13.48
C ARG A 169 43.25 -6.07 13.76
N VAL A 170 42.51 -6.44 12.72
CA VAL A 170 41.45 -7.43 12.85
C VAL A 170 42.15 -8.78 12.73
N GLN A 171 42.67 -9.25 13.88
CA GLN A 171 42.90 -10.67 14.04
C GLN A 171 41.53 -11.33 13.86
N MET A 172 41.30 -11.93 12.69
CA MET A 172 40.23 -12.90 12.54
C MET A 172 40.47 -13.95 13.61
N ALA A 173 39.49 -14.15 14.49
CA ALA A 173 39.54 -15.12 15.56
C ALA A 173 40.09 -16.44 15.00
N SER A 174 41.16 -16.94 15.61
CA SER A 174 41.82 -18.18 15.22
C SER A 174 40.79 -19.30 15.04
N LYS A 175 41.02 -20.29 14.17
CA LYS A 175 40.12 -21.47 14.05
C LYS A 175 39.78 -22.09 15.41
N ARG A 176 40.71 -21.99 16.37
CA ARG A 176 40.53 -22.43 17.75
C ARG A 176 39.58 -21.54 18.56
N GLU A 177 39.62 -20.22 18.34
CA GLU A 177 38.73 -19.24 18.96
C GLU A 177 37.33 -19.25 18.31
N GLN A 178 37.21 -19.53 17.01
CA GLN A 178 35.90 -19.74 16.36
C GLN A 178 35.19 -20.99 16.88
N GLU A 179 35.94 -22.08 17.10
CA GLU A 179 35.42 -23.31 17.69
C GLU A 179 35.03 -23.11 19.16
N GLU A 180 35.79 -22.30 19.90
CA GLU A 180 35.48 -21.94 21.28
C GLU A 180 34.30 -20.97 21.40
N VAL A 181 34.10 -20.05 20.45
CA VAL A 181 32.90 -19.21 20.33
C VAL A 181 31.67 -20.02 19.89
N LEU A 182 31.81 -21.02 19.03
CA LEU A 182 30.72 -21.97 18.73
C LEU A 182 30.37 -22.85 19.95
N ARG A 183 31.36 -23.15 20.80
CA ARG A 183 31.18 -23.94 22.02
C ARG A 183 30.67 -23.12 23.22
N SER A 184 30.93 -21.81 23.24
CA SER A 184 30.52 -20.88 24.31
C SER A 184 29.33 -19.98 23.94
N GLY A 185 29.04 -19.80 22.65
CA GLY A 185 27.91 -19.02 22.13
C GLY A 185 26.56 -19.72 22.25
N GLY A 186 26.52 -20.92 22.84
CA GLY A 186 25.31 -21.70 23.09
C GLY A 186 24.50 -21.26 24.33
N ASP A 187 25.08 -20.45 25.23
CA ASP A 187 24.51 -20.24 26.58
C ASP A 187 23.91 -18.84 26.86
N TYR A 188 23.86 -17.94 25.88
CA TYR A 188 23.22 -16.61 26.07
C TYR A 188 21.88 -16.42 25.36
N ALA A 189 21.31 -17.47 24.79
CA ALA A 189 19.95 -17.45 24.24
C ALA A 189 18.99 -18.33 25.05
N GLN A 190 19.01 -18.17 26.39
CA GLN A 190 17.87 -18.60 27.20
C GLN A 190 16.75 -17.56 27.09
N GLY A 191 16.06 -17.61 25.96
CA GLY A 191 14.88 -16.81 25.64
C GLY A 191 13.85 -17.67 24.94
N SER A 192 13.38 -18.69 25.65
CA SER A 192 12.23 -19.55 25.35
C SER A 192 12.36 -20.60 24.22
N SER A 193 11.99 -21.82 24.62
CA SER A 193 11.59 -22.96 23.79
C SER A 193 12.67 -23.72 23.02
N SER A 194 13.33 -24.66 23.70
CA SER A 194 13.25 -26.07 23.26
C SER A 194 13.88 -27.01 24.27
N ALA A 195 13.03 -27.75 24.98
CA ALA A 195 13.38 -29.05 25.52
C ALA A 195 12.21 -29.99 25.20
N ARG A 196 12.33 -30.76 24.11
CA ARG A 196 11.88 -32.16 23.95
C ARG A 196 11.78 -32.54 22.46
N THR A 197 12.85 -33.17 22.03
CA THR A 197 12.99 -34.06 20.87
C THR A 197 11.77 -34.98 20.71
N GLY A 198 11.12 -34.93 19.55
CA GLY A 198 10.14 -35.92 19.08
C GLY A 198 8.70 -35.43 18.89
N THR A 199 8.19 -34.56 19.77
CA THR A 199 6.77 -34.14 19.74
C THR A 199 6.53 -32.73 19.21
N THR A 200 7.59 -31.93 19.05
CA THR A 200 7.52 -30.50 18.69
C THR A 200 7.03 -30.22 17.27
N LYS A 201 7.23 -31.13 16.32
CA LYS A 201 6.71 -30.96 14.94
C LYS A 201 5.18 -31.05 14.88
N LEU A 202 4.58 -31.95 15.65
CA LEU A 202 3.11 -32.07 15.72
C LEU A 202 2.48 -30.85 16.40
N PHE A 203 3.12 -30.32 17.46
CA PHE A 203 2.66 -29.09 18.10
C PHE A 203 2.81 -27.86 17.20
N GLN A 204 3.88 -27.75 16.41
CA GLN A 204 4.02 -26.66 15.44
C GLN A 204 2.95 -26.72 14.34
N VAL A 205 2.64 -27.91 13.81
CA VAL A 205 1.56 -28.07 12.83
C VAL A 205 0.21 -27.74 13.46
N ALA A 206 -0.03 -28.15 14.70
CA ALA A 206 -1.26 -27.82 15.42
C ALA A 206 -1.42 -26.31 15.64
N ILE A 207 -0.35 -25.59 16.00
CA ILE A 207 -0.39 -24.13 16.18
C ILE A 207 -0.69 -23.42 14.86
N ILE A 208 -0.03 -23.82 13.76
CA ILE A 208 -0.29 -23.26 12.43
C ILE A 208 -1.75 -23.54 12.01
N ALA A 209 -2.25 -24.75 12.26
CA ALA A 209 -3.63 -25.11 11.96
C ALA A 209 -4.64 -24.25 12.75
N VAL A 210 -4.36 -23.97 14.03
CA VAL A 210 -5.20 -23.09 14.86
C VAL A 210 -5.20 -21.65 14.34
N ILE A 211 -4.04 -21.13 13.92
CA ILE A 211 -3.95 -19.78 13.33
C ILE A 211 -4.74 -19.72 12.02
N VAL A 212 -4.58 -20.70 11.14
CA VAL A 212 -5.31 -20.77 9.87
C VAL A 212 -6.81 -20.89 10.12
N ALA A 213 -7.24 -21.75 11.05
CA ALA A 213 -8.64 -21.89 11.42
C ALA A 213 -9.22 -20.59 11.99
N SER A 214 -8.45 -19.86 12.79
CA SER A 214 -8.85 -18.57 13.35
C SER A 214 -9.01 -17.49 12.26
N ILE A 215 -8.10 -17.44 11.29
CA ILE A 215 -8.20 -16.53 10.13
C ILE A 215 -9.43 -16.88 9.28
N LEU A 216 -9.65 -18.16 8.98
CA LEU A 216 -10.83 -18.61 8.24
C LEU A 216 -12.13 -18.29 8.98
N PHE A 217 -12.15 -18.46 10.31
CA PHE A 217 -13.28 -18.09 11.14
C PHE A 217 -13.57 -16.58 11.09
N LEU A 218 -12.53 -15.73 11.14
CA LEU A 218 -12.69 -14.29 11.01
C LEU A 218 -13.24 -13.90 9.64
N ILE A 219 -12.74 -14.49 8.55
CA ILE A 219 -13.26 -14.25 7.20
C ILE A 219 -14.72 -14.67 7.11
N PHE A 220 -15.07 -15.85 7.63
CA PHE A 220 -16.44 -16.33 7.63
C PHE A 220 -17.37 -15.42 8.44
N TYR A 221 -16.95 -15.00 9.63
CA TYR A 221 -17.75 -14.19 10.52
C TYR A 221 -17.90 -12.72 10.07
N PHE A 222 -16.85 -12.12 9.51
CA PHE A 222 -16.85 -10.70 9.13
C PHE A 222 -17.15 -10.43 7.66
N VAL A 223 -16.98 -11.41 6.76
CA VAL A 223 -17.22 -11.21 5.32
C VAL A 223 -18.46 -11.97 4.87
N ILE A 224 -18.55 -13.26 5.18
CA ILE A 224 -19.63 -14.10 4.67
C ILE A 224 -20.94 -13.84 5.42
N ARG A 225 -20.92 -13.87 6.76
CA ARG A 225 -22.14 -13.67 7.58
C ARG A 225 -22.82 -12.32 7.32
N PRO A 226 -22.12 -11.17 7.28
CA PRO A 226 -22.77 -9.88 7.02
C PRO A 226 -23.28 -9.79 5.58
N SER A 227 -22.60 -10.44 4.62
CA SER A 227 -23.06 -10.48 3.24
C SER A 227 -24.36 -11.27 3.08
N ILE A 228 -24.55 -12.36 3.83
CA ILE A 228 -25.79 -13.15 3.83
C ILE A 228 -26.93 -12.34 4.45
N VAL A 229 -26.73 -11.79 5.65
CA VAL A 229 -27.76 -10.99 6.35
C VAL A 229 -28.10 -9.71 5.58
N ALA A 230 -27.12 -9.07 4.94
CA ALA A 230 -27.37 -7.91 4.07
C ALA A 230 -28.10 -8.30 2.78
N ASN A 231 -27.99 -9.55 2.33
CA ASN A 231 -28.75 -10.03 1.18
C ASN A 231 -30.20 -10.37 1.56
N GLU A 232 -30.42 -10.97 2.72
CA GLU A 232 -31.76 -11.23 3.28
C GLU A 232 -32.53 -9.92 3.47
N ASN A 233 -31.93 -8.92 4.13
CA ASN A 233 -32.53 -7.60 4.28
C ASN A 233 -32.81 -6.89 2.93
N ARG A 234 -32.01 -7.17 1.89
CA ARG A 234 -32.26 -6.63 0.55
C ARG A 234 -33.46 -7.32 -0.10
N ARG A 235 -33.58 -8.63 0.05
CA ARG A 235 -34.73 -9.41 -0.45
C ARG A 235 -36.03 -8.98 0.24
N GLU A 236 -36.05 -8.88 1.56
CA GLU A 236 -37.24 -8.42 2.30
C GLU A 236 -37.68 -7.01 1.87
N ARG A 237 -36.73 -6.10 1.65
CA ARG A 237 -37.04 -4.75 1.15
C ARG A 237 -37.59 -4.76 -0.28
N LEU A 238 -37.07 -5.62 -1.14
CA LEU A 238 -37.54 -5.77 -2.51
C LEU A 238 -38.94 -6.38 -2.55
N GLU A 239 -39.20 -7.43 -1.75
CA GLU A 239 -40.53 -8.03 -1.60
C GLU A 239 -41.55 -7.02 -1.08
N TRP A 240 -41.17 -6.20 -0.09
CA TRP A 240 -42.03 -5.13 0.41
C TRP A 240 -42.31 -4.07 -0.67
N LEU A 241 -41.30 -3.66 -1.44
CA LEU A 241 -41.47 -2.70 -2.54
C LEU A 241 -42.37 -3.25 -3.64
N GLU A 242 -42.22 -4.52 -4.00
CA GLU A 242 -43.07 -5.17 -4.99
C GLU A 242 -44.52 -5.24 -4.51
N ALA A 243 -44.75 -5.63 -3.25
CA ALA A 243 -46.09 -5.63 -2.65
C ALA A 243 -46.71 -4.22 -2.64
N ALA A 244 -45.98 -3.21 -2.18
CA ALA A 244 -46.45 -1.83 -2.12
C ALA A 244 -46.72 -1.21 -3.50
N LEU A 245 -45.93 -1.57 -4.52
CA LEU A 245 -46.16 -1.14 -5.89
C LEU A 245 -47.33 -1.89 -6.54
N SER A 246 -47.51 -3.18 -6.24
CA SER A 246 -48.63 -3.97 -6.75
C SER A 246 -49.99 -3.47 -6.25
N GLU A 247 -50.05 -3.03 -4.98
CA GLU A 247 -51.26 -2.43 -4.38
C GLU A 247 -51.64 -1.11 -5.08
N ARG A 248 -50.62 -0.31 -5.44
CA ARG A 248 -50.79 1.00 -6.10
C ARG A 248 -50.86 0.93 -7.63
N ALA A 249 -50.53 -0.21 -8.23
CA ALA A 249 -50.60 -0.42 -9.67
C ALA A 249 -52.04 -0.37 -10.20
N GLY A 250 -53.03 -0.66 -9.35
CA GLY A 250 -54.45 -0.48 -9.70
C GLY A 250 -54.88 0.99 -9.82
N GLU A 251 -54.12 1.92 -9.26
CA GLU A 251 -54.45 3.36 -9.25
C GLU A 251 -53.69 4.15 -10.31
N ASN A 252 -52.51 3.70 -10.74
CA ASN A 252 -51.67 4.38 -11.72
C ASN A 252 -51.11 3.41 -12.76
N GLU A 253 -51.55 3.57 -14.02
CA GLU A 253 -51.16 2.73 -15.17
C GLU A 253 -49.64 2.70 -15.40
N SER A 254 -48.96 3.83 -15.19
CA SER A 254 -47.49 3.91 -15.31
C SER A 254 -46.74 3.06 -14.28
N ILE A 255 -47.33 2.81 -13.11
CA ILE A 255 -46.72 1.96 -12.08
C ILE A 255 -46.86 0.48 -12.48
N GLY A 256 -47.99 0.12 -13.09
CA GLY A 256 -48.21 -1.22 -13.66
C GLY A 256 -47.20 -1.57 -14.75
N GLU A 257 -46.96 -0.65 -15.70
CA GLU A 257 -45.98 -0.86 -16.77
C GLU A 257 -44.55 -1.10 -16.24
N ILE A 258 -44.15 -0.36 -15.21
CA ILE A 258 -42.83 -0.51 -14.57
C ILE A 258 -42.72 -1.86 -13.87
N LEU A 259 -43.79 -2.30 -13.19
CA LEU A 259 -43.83 -3.57 -12.46
C LEU A 259 -43.80 -4.77 -13.43
N ASP A 260 -44.51 -4.68 -14.55
CA ASP A 260 -44.47 -5.70 -15.61
C ASP A 260 -43.10 -5.76 -16.30
N ALA A 261 -42.48 -4.62 -16.58
CA ALA A 261 -41.12 -4.56 -17.12
C ALA A 261 -40.09 -5.18 -16.15
N TYR A 262 -40.24 -4.91 -14.84
CA TYR A 262 -39.41 -5.50 -13.80
C TYR A 262 -39.58 -7.02 -13.72
N ARG A 263 -40.82 -7.52 -13.66
CA ARG A 263 -41.12 -8.96 -13.63
C ARG A 263 -40.63 -9.69 -14.87
N LYS A 264 -40.73 -9.07 -16.05
CA LYS A 264 -40.19 -9.63 -17.29
C LYS A 264 -38.67 -9.71 -17.30
N ALA A 265 -37.98 -8.74 -16.70
CA ALA A 265 -36.53 -8.69 -16.67
C ALA A 265 -35.91 -9.63 -15.61
N PHE A 266 -36.60 -9.85 -14.49
CA PHE A 266 -36.02 -10.52 -13.32
C PHE A 266 -36.84 -11.71 -12.79
N GLY A 267 -38.10 -11.87 -13.16
CA GLY A 267 -38.99 -12.94 -12.67
C GLY A 267 -38.71 -14.33 -13.24
N GLU A 268 -38.02 -14.45 -14.38
CA GLU A 268 -37.59 -15.75 -14.95
C GLU A 268 -36.40 -16.39 -14.19
N LEU A 269 -35.71 -15.63 -13.32
CA LEU A 269 -34.56 -16.12 -12.56
C LEU A 269 -34.94 -16.87 -11.28
N ASP A 270 -36.11 -16.58 -10.69
CA ASP A 270 -36.55 -17.23 -9.44
C ASP A 270 -37.05 -18.67 -9.65
N VAL A 271 -37.56 -19.00 -10.84
CA VAL A 271 -37.99 -20.39 -11.15
C VAL A 271 -36.79 -21.34 -11.28
N ASN A 272 -35.66 -20.85 -11.81
CA ASN A 272 -34.46 -21.67 -12.03
C ASN A 272 -33.58 -21.83 -10.78
N ALA A 273 -33.67 -20.91 -9.80
CA ALA A 273 -32.87 -20.98 -8.57
C ALA A 273 -33.44 -21.97 -7.54
N ALA A 274 -34.75 -22.26 -7.58
CA ALA A 274 -35.38 -23.26 -6.72
C ALA A 274 -35.07 -24.72 -7.16
N GLU A 275 -34.77 -24.94 -8.44
CA GLU A 275 -34.47 -26.27 -8.99
C GLU A 275 -33.00 -26.72 -8.78
N LEU A 276 -32.14 -25.83 -8.26
CA LEU A 276 -30.70 -26.11 -8.05
C LEU A 276 -30.33 -26.35 -6.58
N VAL A 277 -31.31 -26.49 -5.68
CA VAL A 277 -31.11 -26.73 -4.24
C VAL A 277 -31.68 -28.09 -3.76
N GLU A 278 -32.21 -28.93 -4.66
CA GLU A 278 -32.35 -30.38 -4.43
C GLU A 278 -31.11 -31.15 -4.90
#